data_AF-A0A538SYX0-F1
#
_entry.id   AF-A0A538SYX0-F1
#
_cell.length_a   1.000
_cell.length_b   1.000
_cell.length_c   1.000
_cell.angle_alpha   90.00
_cell.angle_beta   90.00
_cell.angle_gamma   90.00
#
_symmetry.space_group_name_H-M   'P 1'
#
loop_
_entity.id
_entity.type
_entity.pdbx_description
1 polymer ?
#
loop_
_entity_poly.entity_id
_entity_poly.type
_entity_poly.pdbx_seq_one_letter_code
_entity_poly.pdbx_strand_id
1 'polypeptide(L)'
;MTRSRIAETHGPHRSRTRALFAAGAVLAAALASPGEAKVRPLEARIVWAVADRVYIAAGDSVAVAPGDRVTVIRGRKIVASGDIVMVLTRDLAAARITSGSLTRMSH
;
A
#
# COMPACT_ATOMS: atom_id res chain seq x y z
N MET A 1 51.47 0.49 56.32
CA MET A 1 50.76 -0.81 56.35
C MET A 1 49.37 -0.56 56.92
N THR A 2 48.30 -0.86 56.16
CA THR A 2 47.00 -1.40 56.65
C THR A 2 46.19 -1.75 55.41
N ARG A 3 46.10 -3.05 55.11
CA ARG A 3 45.21 -3.65 54.11
C ARG A 3 43.80 -3.69 54.70
N SER A 4 42.77 -3.33 53.94
CA SER A 4 41.39 -3.71 54.27
C SER A 4 40.70 -4.32 53.05
N ARG A 5 40.02 -5.44 53.32
CA ARG A 5 39.52 -6.45 52.38
C ARG A 5 38.18 -6.05 51.76
N ILE A 6 38.09 -6.36 50.47
CA ILE A 6 36.98 -6.96 49.71
C ILE A 6 35.72 -7.29 50.53
N ALA A 7 34.59 -6.73 50.11
CA ALA A 7 33.29 -7.36 50.23
C ALA A 7 32.63 -7.32 48.83
N GLU A 8 32.66 -8.46 48.16
CA GLU A 8 31.79 -8.76 47.04
C GLU A 8 30.35 -8.79 47.55
N THR A 9 29.45 -8.06 46.92
CA THR A 9 28.02 -8.35 47.00
C THR A 9 27.41 -8.28 45.60
N HIS A 10 27.28 -9.48 45.08
CA HIS A 10 26.42 -9.97 44.00
C HIS A 10 25.12 -9.16 43.77
N GLY A 11 24.85 -8.83 42.50
CA GLY A 11 23.51 -8.46 42.03
C GLY A 11 23.44 -7.96 40.59
N PRO A 12 23.48 -8.82 39.56
CA PRO A 12 23.21 -8.42 38.19
C PRO A 12 21.70 -8.55 37.93
N HIS A 13 20.91 -7.50 38.17
CA HIS A 13 19.46 -7.58 37.96
C HIS A 13 18.84 -6.34 37.33
N ARG A 14 19.38 -5.82 36.22
CA ARG A 14 18.67 -4.77 35.47
C ARG A 14 19.08 -4.59 34.01
N SER A 15 19.11 -5.65 33.22
CA SER A 15 19.34 -5.49 31.77
C SER A 15 18.65 -6.52 30.86
N ARG A 16 17.67 -7.29 31.36
CA ARG A 16 16.99 -8.34 30.56
C ARG A 16 15.57 -8.00 30.10
N THR A 17 14.97 -6.89 30.53
CA THR A 17 13.54 -6.61 30.27
C THR A 17 13.26 -5.81 29.00
N ARG A 18 14.28 -5.30 28.29
CA ARG A 18 14.10 -4.55 27.02
C ARG A 18 14.16 -5.42 25.76
N ALA A 19 14.81 -6.59 25.82
CA ALA A 19 15.00 -7.43 24.64
C ALA A 19 13.74 -8.20 24.21
N LEU A 20 12.81 -8.46 25.14
CA LEU A 20 11.61 -9.28 24.86
C LEU A 20 10.52 -8.52 24.09
N PHE A 21 10.45 -7.18 24.20
CA PHE A 21 9.47 -6.40 23.46
C PHE A 21 9.81 -6.23 21.98
N ALA A 22 11.10 -6.20 21.62
CA ALA A 22 11.52 -6.06 20.23
C ALA A 22 11.26 -7.34 19.40
N ALA A 23 11.46 -8.52 19.99
CA ALA A 23 11.19 -9.79 19.30
C ALA A 23 9.70 -10.02 19.02
N GLY A 24 8.82 -9.61 19.95
CA GLY A 24 7.38 -9.74 19.79
C GLY A 24 6.81 -8.86 18.67
N ALA A 25 7.31 -7.63 18.51
CA ALA A 25 6.85 -6.71 17.47
C ALA A 25 7.23 -7.18 16.05
N VAL A 26 8.42 -7.76 15.87
CA VAL A 26 8.85 -8.32 14.58
C VAL A 26 8.02 -9.55 14.20
N LEU A 27 7.70 -10.41 15.16
CA LEU A 27 6.85 -11.58 14.90
C LEU A 27 5.40 -11.18 14.59
N ALA A 28 4.87 -10.15 15.25
CA ALA A 28 3.53 -9.63 14.97
C ALA A 28 3.42 -8.98 13.57
N ALA A 29 4.47 -8.29 13.11
CA ALA A 29 4.53 -7.75 11.76
C ALA A 29 4.63 -8.85 10.69
N ALA A 30 5.31 -9.97 11.00
CA ALA A 30 5.42 -11.12 10.09
C ALA A 30 4.09 -11.90 9.93
N LEU A 31 3.19 -11.79 10.90
CA LEU A 31 1.85 -12.42 10.87
C LEU A 31 0.76 -11.48 10.34
N ALA A 32 1.09 -10.22 10.04
CA ALA A 32 0.15 -9.32 9.38
C ALA A 32 -0.09 -9.86 7.96
N SER A 33 -1.20 -10.57 7.79
CA SER A 33 -1.62 -11.07 6.48
C SER A 33 -1.72 -9.90 5.51
N PRO A 34 -1.16 -10.00 4.29
CA PRO A 34 -1.38 -8.99 3.28
C PRO A 34 -2.88 -8.86 3.08
N GLY A 35 -3.41 -7.65 3.26
CA GLY A 35 -4.83 -7.39 3.11
C GLY A 35 -5.31 -7.92 1.77
N GLU A 36 -6.36 -8.74 1.79
CA GLU A 36 -6.93 -9.33 0.59
C GLU A 36 -7.46 -8.19 -0.29
N ALA A 37 -6.76 -7.91 -1.39
CA ALA A 37 -7.18 -6.91 -2.37
C ALA A 37 -8.44 -7.42 -3.08
N LYS A 38 -9.61 -7.10 -2.53
CA LYS A 38 -10.89 -7.45 -3.13
C LYS A 38 -11.10 -6.65 -4.41
N VAL A 39 -11.18 -7.36 -5.54
CA VAL A 39 -11.57 -6.77 -6.82
C VAL A 39 -13.00 -6.25 -6.68
N ARG A 40 -13.16 -4.93 -6.71
CA ARG A 40 -14.48 -4.28 -6.68
C ARG A 40 -14.79 -3.70 -8.05
N PRO A 41 -15.96 -3.99 -8.63
CA PRO A 41 -16.39 -3.30 -9.84
C PRO A 41 -16.51 -1.80 -9.55
N LEU A 42 -15.91 -1.00 -10.43
CA LEU A 42 -15.93 0.44 -10.36
C LEU A 42 -16.75 0.94 -11.55
N GLU A 43 -17.92 1.52 -11.27
CA GLU A 43 -18.76 2.17 -12.27
C GLU A 43 -18.13 3.53 -12.65
N ALA A 44 -17.12 3.47 -13.52
CA ALA A 44 -16.37 4.63 -13.97
C ALA A 44 -16.02 4.53 -15.45
N ARG A 45 -15.80 5.69 -16.06
CA ARG A 45 -15.42 5.84 -17.46
C ARG A 45 -14.09 6.58 -17.56
N ILE A 46 -13.33 6.27 -18.60
CA ILE A 46 -12.16 7.07 -18.96
C ILE A 46 -12.64 8.31 -19.68
N VAL A 47 -12.31 9.49 -19.15
CA VAL A 47 -12.69 10.79 -19.75
C VAL A 47 -11.56 11.41 -20.55
N TRP A 48 -10.31 11.03 -20.27
CA TRP A 48 -9.15 11.47 -21.03
C TRP A 48 -7.98 10.50 -20.87
N ALA A 49 -7.17 10.36 -21.92
CA ALA A 49 -5.97 9.54 -21.91
C ALA A 49 -4.87 10.19 -22.76
N VAL A 50 -3.66 10.31 -22.22
CA VAL A 50 -2.48 10.79 -22.94
C VAL A 50 -1.26 9.97 -22.51
N ALA A 51 -0.49 9.48 -23.48
CA ALA A 51 0.66 8.62 -23.23
C ALA A 51 0.30 7.46 -22.27
N ASP A 52 0.91 7.43 -21.07
CA ASP A 52 0.67 6.45 -20.01
C ASP A 52 -0.28 6.96 -18.91
N ARG A 53 -0.85 8.16 -19.03
CA ARG A 53 -1.76 8.74 -18.04
C ARG A 53 -3.20 8.72 -18.48
N VAL A 54 -4.08 8.48 -17.52
CA VAL A 54 -5.51 8.30 -17.74
C VAL A 54 -6.28 8.96 -16.64
N TYR A 55 -7.38 9.61 -17.00
CA TYR A 55 -8.29 10.24 -16.07
C TYR A 55 -9.60 9.47 -16.08
N ILE A 56 -10.01 9.07 -14.89
CA ILE A 56 -11.12 8.15 -14.64
C ILE A 56 -12.17 8.91 -13.84
N ALA A 57 -13.37 9.02 -14.40
CA ALA A 57 -14.52 9.65 -13.75
C ALA A 57 -15.56 8.60 -13.34
N ALA A 58 -15.93 8.56 -12.07
CA ALA A 58 -17.06 7.76 -11.57
C ALA A 58 -18.37 8.56 -11.62
N GLY A 59 -19.51 7.85 -11.61
CA GLY A 59 -20.82 8.49 -11.53
C GLY A 59 -21.03 9.24 -10.20
N ASP A 60 -20.71 8.60 -9.08
CA ASP A 60 -20.92 9.15 -7.74
C ASP A 60 -19.61 9.40 -6.99
N SER A 61 -18.79 8.34 -6.87
CA SER A 61 -17.54 8.37 -6.13
C SER A 61 -16.58 7.29 -6.63
N VAL A 62 -15.31 7.66 -6.78
CA VAL A 62 -14.21 6.76 -7.03
C VAL A 62 -13.69 6.33 -5.66
N ALA A 63 -14.16 5.19 -5.16
CA ALA A 63 -13.65 4.61 -3.94
C ALA A 63 -12.31 3.90 -4.20
N VAL A 64 -11.26 4.68 -4.51
CA VAL A 64 -9.88 4.24 -4.74
C VAL A 64 -8.91 5.13 -3.99
N ALA A 65 -7.70 4.62 -3.77
CA ALA A 65 -6.58 5.34 -3.19
C ALA A 65 -5.37 5.33 -4.12
N PRO A 66 -4.42 6.27 -3.99
CA PRO A 66 -3.12 6.18 -4.63
C PRO A 66 -2.43 4.84 -4.33
N GLY A 67 -1.91 4.18 -5.37
CA GLY A 67 -1.34 2.84 -5.30
C GLY A 67 -2.33 1.72 -5.63
N ASP A 68 -3.64 2.00 -5.69
CA ASP A 68 -4.61 0.98 -6.06
C ASP A 68 -4.44 0.55 -7.52
N ARG A 69 -4.50 -0.77 -7.73
CA ARG A 69 -4.52 -1.36 -9.06
C ARG A 69 -5.87 -1.13 -9.71
N VAL A 70 -5.86 -0.52 -10.90
CA VAL A 70 -7.02 -0.45 -11.78
C VAL A 70 -6.82 -1.30 -13.03
N THR A 71 -7.90 -1.95 -13.44
CA THR A 71 -7.94 -2.77 -14.66
C THR A 71 -9.07 -2.27 -15.54
N VAL A 72 -8.75 -1.95 -16.78
CA VAL A 72 -9.73 -1.47 -17.76
C VAL A 72 -10.23 -2.65 -18.56
N ILE A 73 -11.55 -2.85 -18.51
CA ILE A 73 -12.23 -3.96 -19.18
C ILE A 73 -13.09 -3.38 -20.31
N ARG A 74 -13.01 -3.99 -21.50
CA ARG A 74 -13.90 -3.72 -22.62
C ARG A 74 -14.63 -5.01 -22.98
N GLY A 75 -15.93 -5.06 -22.73
CA GLY A 75 -16.71 -6.29 -22.85
C GLY A 75 -16.18 -7.35 -21.89
N ARG A 76 -15.58 -8.42 -22.43
CA ARG A 76 -14.96 -9.51 -21.65
C ARG A 76 -13.43 -9.49 -21.62
N LYS A 77 -12.79 -8.48 -22.21
CA LYS A 77 -11.33 -8.43 -22.37
C LYS A 77 -10.71 -7.32 -21.53
N ILE A 78 -9.62 -7.64 -20.84
CA ILE A 78 -8.73 -6.64 -20.22
C ILE A 78 -7.93 -5.97 -21.34
N VAL A 79 -8.05 -4.65 -21.45
CA VAL A 79 -7.37 -3.86 -22.50
C VAL A 79 -6.17 -3.08 -21.99
N ALA A 80 -6.19 -2.73 -20.71
CA ALA A 80 -5.07 -2.09 -20.03
C ALA A 80 -5.19 -2.30 -18.52
N SER A 81 -4.09 -2.13 -17.81
CA SER A 81 -4.10 -1.96 -16.36
C SER A 81 -3.20 -0.80 -15.99
N GLY A 82 -3.57 -0.08 -14.93
CA GLY A 82 -2.76 0.98 -14.33
C GLY A 82 -2.80 0.98 -12.81
N ASP A 83 -2.00 1.84 -12.20
CA ASP A 83 -2.08 2.16 -10.77
C ASP A 83 -2.64 3.58 -10.63
N ILE A 84 -3.52 3.80 -9.65
CA ILE A 84 -3.94 5.15 -9.28
C ILE A 84 -2.72 5.91 -8.78
N VAL A 85 -2.44 7.07 -9.37
CA VAL A 85 -1.35 7.95 -8.93
C VAL A 85 -1.88 9.02 -7.98
N MET A 86 -3.11 9.49 -8.23
CA MET A 86 -3.71 10.59 -7.48
C MET A 86 -5.23 10.55 -7.58
N VAL A 87 -5.91 10.93 -6.51
CA VAL A 87 -7.35 11.24 -6.51
C VAL A 87 -7.49 12.76 -6.54
N LEU A 88 -8.14 13.29 -7.57
CA LEU A 88 -8.28 14.73 -7.81
C LEU A 88 -9.50 15.29 -7.08
N THR A 89 -10.61 14.57 -7.18
CA THR A 89 -11.87 14.85 -6.49
C THR A 89 -12.53 13.53 -6.10
N ARG A 90 -13.66 13.58 -5.39
CA ARG A 90 -14.38 12.37 -4.96
C ARG A 90 -14.73 11.44 -6.14
N ASP A 91 -14.92 12.00 -7.32
CA ASP A 91 -15.43 11.37 -8.53
C ASP A 91 -14.38 11.33 -9.66
N LEU A 92 -13.17 11.86 -9.45
CA LEU A 92 -12.13 11.92 -10.47
C LEU A 92 -10.78 11.47 -9.92
N ALA A 93 -10.15 10.52 -10.60
CA ALA A 93 -8.81 10.04 -10.29
C ALA A 93 -7.93 9.99 -11.53
N ALA A 94 -6.62 10.13 -11.32
CA ALA A 94 -5.59 9.95 -12.33
C ALA A 94 -4.87 8.61 -12.09
N ALA A 95 -4.72 7.83 -13.15
CA ALA A 95 -4.03 6.55 -13.15
C ALA A 95 -2.89 6.55 -14.16
N ARG A 96 -1.85 5.76 -13.86
CA ARG A 96 -0.74 5.48 -14.76
C ARG A 96 -0.86 4.05 -15.27
N ILE A 97 -0.97 3.88 -16.58
CA ILE A 97 -1.00 2.58 -17.23
C ILE A 97 0.40 1.98 -17.21
N THR A 98 0.50 0.76 -16.70
CA THR A 98 1.76 0.01 -16.65
C THR A 98 1.75 -1.19 -17.59
N SER A 99 0.58 -1.62 -18.07
CA SER A 99 0.44 -2.69 -19.06
C SER A 99 -0.77 -2.47 -19.97
N GLY A 100 -0.62 -2.89 -21.23
CA GLY A 100 -1.60 -2.65 -22.28
C GLY A 100 -1.55 -1.23 -22.83
N SER A 101 -2.56 -0.86 -23.61
CA SER A 101 -2.63 0.45 -24.27
C SER A 101 -4.07 0.91 -24.39
N LEU A 102 -4.28 2.20 -24.12
CA LEU A 102 -5.55 2.91 -24.32
C LEU A 102 -5.54 3.79 -25.57
N THR A 103 -4.52 3.67 -26.43
CA THR A 103 -4.35 4.50 -27.65
C THR A 103 -5.55 4.39 -28.61
N ARG A 104 -6.45 3.42 -28.41
CA ARG A 104 -7.73 3.27 -29.13
C ARG A 104 -8.95 3.70 -28.29
N MET A 105 -8.81 4.74 -27.47
CA MET A 105 -9.90 5.31 -26.66
C MET A 105 -10.13 6.80 -26.89
N SER A 106 -9.40 7.44 -27.80
CA SER A 106 -9.70 8.78 -28.28
C SER A 106 -11.00 8.76 -29.10
N HIS A 107 -12.04 9.38 -28.55
CA HIS A 107 -13.25 9.78 -29.28
C HIS A 107 -13.56 11.24 -28.94
#